data_AF-A0A2D5Z4Z4-F1
#
_entry.id   AF-A0A2D5Z4Z4-F1
#
_cell.length_a   1.000
_cell.length_b   1.000
_cell.length_c   1.000
_cell.angle_alpha   90.00
_cell.angle_beta   90.00
_cell.angle_gamma   90.00
#
_symmetry.space_group_name_H-M   'P 1'
#
loop_
_entity.id
_entity.type
_entity.pdbx_description
1 polymer ?
#
loop_
_entity_poly.entity_id
_entity_poly.type
_entity_poly.pdbx_seq_one_letter_code
_entity_poly.pdbx_strand_id
1 'polypeptide(L)'
;MRDERKQEARHRRGFTLVEIMIVVAILGVLAALAVPQFASATSESRSNSIRMNLRHIRLQLTIYWQDHDATYPTLADFVDQLTTSSDMSGFTAAVGTAGYPFGPYLDVIPKNSNTGTNTISAGAIGTSAWYYDDFTGDFLANDSAETAAY
;
A
#
# COMPACT_ATOMS: atom_id res chain seq x y z
N MET A 1 -52.59 63.63 -4.83
CA MET A 1 -51.95 62.57 -5.65
C MET A 1 -51.32 61.57 -4.68
N ARG A 2 -51.96 60.43 -4.44
CA ARG A 2 -51.44 59.34 -3.60
C ARG A 2 -51.24 58.14 -4.54
N ASP A 3 -50.00 57.76 -4.79
CA ASP A 3 -49.66 56.58 -5.59
C ASP A 3 -49.82 55.31 -4.75
N GLU A 4 -50.81 54.51 -5.12
CA GLU A 4 -51.01 53.16 -4.61
C GLU A 4 -50.03 52.20 -5.31
N ARG A 5 -48.87 51.97 -4.69
CA ARG A 5 -47.96 50.90 -5.12
C ARG A 5 -48.55 49.54 -4.77
N LYS A 6 -49.13 48.86 -5.77
CA LYS A 6 -49.50 47.44 -5.69
C LYS A 6 -48.25 46.60 -5.44
N GLN A 7 -48.09 46.08 -4.23
CA GLN A 7 -47.10 45.05 -3.93
C GLN A 7 -47.58 43.72 -4.49
N GLU A 8 -46.95 43.25 -5.56
CA GLU A 8 -47.10 41.88 -6.04
C GLU A 8 -46.48 40.92 -5.02
N ALA A 9 -47.34 40.18 -4.31
CA ALA A 9 -46.92 39.13 -3.40
C ALA A 9 -46.26 38.00 -4.21
N ARG A 10 -44.92 37.96 -4.21
CA ARG A 10 -44.16 36.81 -4.72
C ARG A 10 -44.58 35.56 -3.95
N HIS A 11 -45.33 34.67 -4.61
CA HIS A 11 -45.62 33.33 -4.11
C HIS A 11 -44.31 32.59 -3.85
N ARG A 12 -43.91 32.50 -2.59
CA ARG A 12 -42.81 31.65 -2.16
C ARG A 12 -43.28 30.21 -2.24
N ARG A 13 -42.90 29.48 -3.29
CA ARG A 13 -43.09 28.03 -3.39
C ARG A 13 -42.17 27.38 -2.36
N GLY A 14 -42.75 26.81 -1.31
CA GLY A 14 -42.04 25.96 -0.35
C GLY A 14 -41.93 24.54 -0.89
N PHE A 15 -40.86 23.83 -0.53
CA PHE A 15 -40.69 22.41 -0.82
C PHE A 15 -41.82 21.60 -0.18
N THR A 16 -42.34 20.62 -0.92
CA THR A 16 -43.34 19.70 -0.36
C THR A 16 -42.66 18.60 0.45
N LEU A 17 -43.34 18.10 1.47
CA LEU A 17 -42.85 17.01 2.31
C LEU A 17 -42.63 15.74 1.49
N VAL A 18 -43.51 15.48 0.51
CA VAL A 18 -43.44 14.35 -0.43
C VAL A 18 -42.19 14.43 -1.31
N GLU A 19 -41.83 15.63 -1.76
CA GLU A 19 -40.65 15.87 -2.60
C GLU A 19 -39.36 15.55 -1.84
N ILE A 20 -39.28 15.91 -0.56
CA ILE A 20 -38.15 15.49 0.28
C ILE A 20 -38.18 13.99 0.57
N MET A 21 -39.35 13.38 0.78
CA MET A 21 -39.47 11.93 1.03
C MET A 21 -38.96 11.09 -0.14
N ILE A 22 -39.31 11.45 -1.38
CA ILE A 22 -38.85 10.71 -2.57
C ILE A 22 -37.34 10.85 -2.72
N VAL A 23 -36.78 12.03 -2.46
CA VAL A 23 -35.33 12.27 -2.55
C VAL A 23 -34.57 11.39 -1.55
N VAL A 24 -34.97 11.36 -0.28
CA VAL A 24 -34.29 10.52 0.72
C VAL A 24 -34.47 9.02 0.45
N ALA A 25 -35.62 8.61 -0.11
CA ALA A 25 -35.84 7.23 -0.51
C ALA A 25 -34.90 6.80 -1.65
N ILE A 26 -34.74 7.63 -2.68
CA ILE A 26 -33.81 7.37 -3.79
C ILE A 26 -32.36 7.38 -3.30
N LEU A 27 -31.97 8.36 -2.47
CA LEU A 27 -30.63 8.41 -1.86
C LEU A 27 -30.34 7.18 -1.00
N GLY A 28 -31.33 6.66 -0.27
CA GLY A 28 -31.20 5.43 0.52
C GLY A 28 -30.91 4.20 -0.33
N VAL A 29 -31.62 4.03 -1.46
CA VAL A 29 -31.38 2.92 -2.40
C VAL A 29 -30.00 3.03 -3.06
N LEU A 30 -29.62 4.23 -3.52
CA LEU A 30 -28.31 4.47 -4.13
C LEU A 30 -27.17 4.20 -3.14
N ALA A 31 -27.30 4.65 -1.88
CA ALA A 31 -26.31 4.39 -0.84
C ALA A 31 -26.18 2.89 -0.53
N ALA A 32 -27.29 2.17 -0.45
CA ALA A 32 -27.29 0.73 -0.18
C ALA A 32 -26.56 -0.10 -1.26
N LEU A 33 -26.66 0.30 -2.53
CA LEU A 33 -25.96 -0.37 -3.63
C LEU A 33 -24.48 0.04 -3.74
N ALA A 34 -24.14 1.29 -3.42
CA ALA A 34 -22.77 1.79 -3.54
C ALA A 34 -21.81 1.24 -2.48
N VAL A 35 -22.25 1.17 -1.22
CA VAL A 35 -21.40 0.75 -0.08
C VAL A 35 -20.72 -0.62 -0.24
N PRO A 36 -21.42 -1.72 -0.63
CA PRO A 36 -20.78 -3.04 -0.72
C PRO A 36 -19.70 -3.12 -1.79
N GLN A 37 -19.81 -2.36 -2.89
CA GLN A 37 -18.84 -2.41 -3.99
C GLN A 37 -17.48 -1.79 -3.63
N PHE A 38 -17.46 -0.76 -2.79
CA PHE A 38 -16.20 -0.09 -2.38
C PHE A 38 -15.34 -0.94 -1.43
N ALA A 39 -15.97 -1.75 -0.57
CA ALA A 39 -15.24 -2.58 0.39
C ALA A 39 -14.38 -3.66 -0.30
N SER A 40 -14.96 -4.40 -1.26
CA SER A 40 -14.26 -5.49 -1.96
C SER A 40 -13.20 -4.99 -2.94
N ALA A 41 -13.41 -3.85 -3.59
CA ALA A 41 -12.41 -3.26 -4.48
C ALA A 41 -11.13 -2.85 -3.73
N THR A 42 -11.29 -2.43 -2.47
CA THR A 42 -10.17 -2.00 -1.62
C THR A 42 -9.32 -3.19 -1.17
N SER A 43 -9.93 -4.32 -0.79
CA SER A 43 -9.17 -5.53 -0.40
C SER A 43 -8.39 -6.12 -1.58
N GLU A 44 -9.02 -6.22 -2.76
CA GLU A 44 -8.37 -6.72 -3.97
C GLU A 44 -7.19 -5.84 -4.40
N SER A 45 -7.33 -4.52 -4.29
CA SER A 45 -6.25 -3.57 -4.56
C SER A 45 -5.05 -3.77 -3.62
N ARG A 46 -5.29 -4.03 -2.34
CA ARG A 46 -4.22 -4.31 -1.36
C ARG A 46 -3.49 -5.62 -1.68
N SER A 47 -4.23 -6.69 -1.97
CA SER A 47 -3.61 -7.99 -2.33
C SER A 47 -2.76 -7.88 -3.60
N ASN A 48 -3.25 -7.18 -4.62
CA ASN A 48 -2.48 -6.93 -5.84
C ASN A 48 -1.22 -6.10 -5.57
N SER A 49 -1.31 -5.08 -4.74
CA SER A 49 -0.15 -4.28 -4.30
C SER A 49 0.90 -5.14 -3.58
N ILE A 50 0.47 -6.02 -2.67
CA ILE A 50 1.38 -6.95 -1.96
C ILE A 50 2.09 -7.88 -2.96
N ARG A 51 1.35 -8.50 -3.89
CA ARG A 51 1.94 -9.38 -4.92
C ARG A 51 2.95 -8.66 -5.80
N MET A 52 2.65 -7.42 -6.21
CA MET A 52 3.57 -6.61 -6.99
C MET A 52 4.85 -6.30 -6.20
N ASN A 53 4.72 -5.91 -4.94
CA ASN A 53 5.85 -5.62 -4.06
C ASN A 53 6.70 -6.88 -3.83
N LEU A 54 6.09 -8.03 -3.54
CA LEU A 54 6.78 -9.31 -3.39
C LEU A 54 7.58 -9.66 -4.64
N ARG A 55 6.96 -9.57 -5.82
CA ARG A 55 7.65 -9.85 -7.09
C ARG A 55 8.82 -8.90 -7.31
N HIS A 56 8.64 -7.61 -7.01
CA HIS A 56 9.68 -6.61 -7.17
C HIS A 56 10.87 -6.87 -6.24
N ILE A 57 10.62 -7.12 -4.96
CA ILE A 57 11.68 -7.40 -3.97
C ILE A 57 12.39 -8.72 -4.29
N ARG A 58 11.66 -9.80 -4.60
CA ARG A 58 12.27 -11.09 -4.98
C ARG A 58 13.17 -10.98 -6.21
N LEU A 59 12.79 -10.15 -7.19
CA LEU A 59 13.64 -9.84 -8.34
C LEU A 59 14.93 -9.15 -7.89
N GLN A 60 14.83 -8.14 -7.03
CA GLN A 60 16.02 -7.45 -6.51
C GLN A 60 16.92 -8.36 -5.68
N LEU A 61 16.34 -9.25 -4.87
CA LEU A 61 17.10 -10.26 -4.13
C LEU A 61 17.86 -11.21 -5.07
N THR A 62 17.28 -11.54 -6.22
CA THR A 62 17.96 -12.35 -7.24
C THR A 62 19.17 -11.61 -7.81
N ILE A 63 19.05 -10.30 -8.05
CA ILE A 63 20.17 -9.49 -8.54
C ILE A 63 21.25 -9.36 -7.46
N TYR A 64 20.86 -9.08 -6.21
CA TYR A 64 21.79 -9.06 -5.07
C TYR A 64 22.58 -10.37 -4.96
N TRP A 65 21.87 -11.51 -5.02
CA TRP A 65 22.47 -12.84 -4.93
C TRP A 65 23.50 -13.10 -6.04
N GLN A 66 23.25 -12.57 -7.25
CA GLN A 66 24.20 -12.68 -8.36
C GLN A 66 25.45 -11.82 -8.15
N ASP A 67 25.29 -10.63 -7.58
CA ASP A 67 26.40 -9.71 -7.33
C ASP A 67 27.30 -10.12 -6.16
N HIS A 68 26.76 -10.88 -5.19
CA HIS A 68 27.42 -11.25 -3.94
C HIS A 68 27.76 -12.75 -3.85
N ASP A 69 28.21 -13.33 -4.96
CA ASP A 69 28.69 -14.72 -5.05
C ASP A 69 27.74 -15.74 -4.42
N ALA A 70 26.48 -15.69 -4.84
CA ALA A 70 25.42 -16.58 -4.36
C ALA A 70 25.09 -16.47 -2.86
N THR A 71 25.38 -15.32 -2.26
CA THR A 71 25.05 -15.03 -0.85
C THR A 71 23.82 -14.14 -0.76
N TYR A 72 22.91 -14.49 0.14
CA TYR A 72 21.73 -13.67 0.42
C TYR A 72 22.06 -12.53 1.40
N PRO A 73 21.29 -11.43 1.37
CA PRO A 73 21.37 -10.41 2.41
C PRO A 73 21.17 -11.01 3.81
N THR A 74 21.83 -10.46 4.82
CA THR A 74 21.59 -10.89 6.21
C THR A 74 20.29 -10.27 6.71
N LEU A 75 19.58 -10.93 7.64
CA LEU A 75 18.37 -10.31 8.20
C LEU A 75 18.68 -8.99 8.92
N ALA A 76 19.84 -8.88 9.56
CA ALA A 76 20.26 -7.71 10.32
C ALA A 76 20.52 -6.49 9.40
N ASP A 77 21.17 -6.71 8.27
CA ASP A 77 21.61 -5.65 7.36
C ASP A 77 20.73 -5.54 6.10
N PHE A 78 19.65 -6.33 6.02
CA PHE A 78 18.79 -6.44 4.83
C PHE A 78 18.42 -5.09 4.23
N VAL A 79 17.95 -4.16 5.08
CA VAL A 79 17.49 -2.85 4.61
C VAL A 79 18.65 -2.08 3.98
N ASP A 80 19.79 -2.02 4.63
CA ASP A 80 20.94 -1.28 4.13
C ASP A 80 21.53 -1.96 2.88
N GLN A 81 21.62 -3.29 2.86
CA GLN A 81 22.12 -4.08 1.73
C GLN A 81 21.26 -3.94 0.47
N LEU A 82 19.94 -3.73 0.61
CA LEU A 82 19.08 -3.47 -0.54
C LEU A 82 18.98 -1.99 -0.91
N THR A 83 19.17 -1.05 0.04
CA THR A 83 18.90 0.38 -0.19
C THR A 83 20.13 1.26 -0.33
N THR A 84 21.32 0.72 -0.09
CA THR A 84 22.59 1.44 -0.20
C THR A 84 23.55 0.73 -1.14
N SER A 85 24.77 1.25 -1.30
CA SER A 85 25.78 0.56 -2.09
C SER A 85 26.51 -0.47 -1.24
N SER A 86 26.86 -1.61 -1.83
CA SER A 86 27.58 -2.69 -1.15
C SER A 86 28.84 -3.13 -1.89
N ASP A 87 29.76 -3.77 -1.14
CA ASP A 87 30.89 -4.51 -1.70
C ASP A 87 30.55 -6.01 -1.87
N MET A 88 31.47 -6.79 -2.42
CA MET A 88 31.27 -8.25 -2.66
C MET A 88 30.95 -9.03 -1.37
N SER A 89 31.37 -8.54 -0.20
CA SER A 89 31.12 -9.18 1.09
C SER A 89 29.83 -8.70 1.76
N GLY A 90 29.08 -7.80 1.12
CA GLY A 90 27.82 -7.26 1.63
C GLY A 90 28.01 -6.14 2.67
N PHE A 91 29.22 -5.59 2.83
CA PHE A 91 29.39 -4.37 3.63
C PHE A 91 28.77 -3.19 2.89
N THR A 92 28.09 -2.31 3.62
CA THR A 92 27.34 -1.21 3.04
C THR A 92 28.02 0.14 3.24
N ALA A 93 27.78 1.05 2.31
CA ALA A 93 28.18 2.44 2.38
C ALA A 93 27.19 3.34 1.64
N ALA A 94 27.31 4.66 1.83
CA ALA A 94 26.51 5.62 1.10
C ALA A 94 26.62 5.40 -0.42
N VAL A 95 25.51 5.60 -1.14
CA VAL A 95 25.44 5.37 -2.58
C VAL A 95 26.52 6.16 -3.32
N GLY A 96 27.28 5.48 -4.18
CA GLY A 96 28.38 6.07 -4.95
C GLY A 96 29.73 6.14 -4.22
N THR A 97 29.86 5.51 -3.04
CA THR A 97 31.15 5.37 -2.35
C THR A 97 32.10 4.48 -3.16
N ALA A 98 33.32 4.95 -3.39
CA ALA A 98 34.34 4.15 -4.08
C ALA A 98 34.68 2.88 -3.28
N GLY A 99 34.72 1.73 -3.96
CA GLY A 99 34.92 0.42 -3.33
C GLY A 99 33.62 -0.36 -3.06
N TYR A 100 32.45 0.27 -3.26
CA TYR A 100 31.12 -0.33 -3.10
C TYR A 100 30.38 -0.28 -4.45
N PRO A 101 30.72 -1.17 -5.40
CA PRO A 101 30.24 -1.08 -6.78
C PRO A 101 28.81 -1.58 -6.97
N PHE A 102 28.25 -2.31 -5.99
CA PHE A 102 26.96 -2.96 -6.10
C PHE A 102 25.85 -2.12 -5.48
N GLY A 103 24.60 -2.36 -5.91
CA GLY A 103 23.43 -1.64 -5.44
C GLY A 103 23.44 -0.12 -5.74
N PRO A 104 22.48 0.63 -5.17
CA PRO A 104 21.33 0.14 -4.43
C PRO A 104 20.35 -0.61 -5.33
N TYR A 105 19.68 -1.61 -4.78
CA TYR A 105 18.72 -2.46 -5.50
C TYR A 105 17.28 -1.95 -5.38
N LEU A 106 16.99 -1.27 -4.27
CA LEU A 106 15.73 -0.61 -3.96
C LEU A 106 16.00 0.81 -3.50
N ASP A 107 15.11 1.74 -3.81
CA ASP A 107 15.15 3.10 -3.23
C ASP A 107 14.65 3.08 -1.77
N VAL A 108 13.62 2.27 -1.50
CA VAL A 108 13.06 2.07 -0.16
C VAL A 108 12.33 0.73 -0.10
N ILE A 109 12.31 0.09 1.08
CA ILE A 109 11.45 -1.07 1.31
C ILE A 109 9.98 -0.61 1.30
N PRO A 110 9.15 -1.10 0.37
CA PRO A 110 7.76 -0.69 0.29
C PRO A 110 6.97 -1.16 1.51
N LYS A 111 5.96 -0.38 1.87
CA LYS A 111 5.02 -0.76 2.94
C LYS A 111 4.14 -1.91 2.48
N ASN A 112 3.83 -2.82 3.40
CA ASN A 112 2.77 -3.80 3.18
C ASN A 112 1.42 -3.07 3.30
N SER A 113 0.59 -3.18 2.26
CA SER A 113 -0.70 -2.50 2.16
C SER A 113 -1.74 -2.97 3.18
N ASN A 114 -1.52 -4.10 3.84
CA ASN A 114 -2.37 -4.60 4.93
C ASN A 114 -1.95 -4.09 6.32
N THR A 115 -0.65 -3.94 6.58
CA THR A 115 -0.15 -3.47 7.90
C THR A 115 0.15 -1.98 7.94
N GLY A 116 0.39 -1.34 6.79
CA GLY A 116 0.82 0.06 6.68
C GLY A 116 2.28 0.30 7.12
N THR A 117 3.04 -0.75 7.39
CA THR A 117 4.44 -0.70 7.84
C THR A 117 5.35 -1.43 6.84
N ASN A 118 6.66 -1.28 6.98
CA ASN A 118 7.68 -1.92 6.14
C ASN A 118 8.70 -2.72 6.97
N THR A 119 8.32 -3.16 8.17
CA THR A 119 9.19 -3.94 9.06
C THR A 119 9.44 -5.33 8.50
N ILE A 120 10.65 -5.85 8.72
CA ILE A 120 11.09 -7.15 8.23
C ILE A 120 11.54 -7.99 9.42
N SER A 121 11.16 -9.26 9.47
CA SER A 121 11.62 -10.20 10.50
C SER A 121 11.55 -11.64 10.00
N ALA A 122 12.24 -12.56 10.66
CA ALA A 122 12.04 -14.01 10.51
C ALA A 122 11.02 -14.57 11.54
N GLY A 123 10.17 -13.70 12.09
CA GLY A 123 9.24 -14.03 13.18
C GLY A 123 7.92 -14.64 12.70
N ALA A 124 7.07 -15.00 13.66
CA ALA A 124 5.73 -15.53 13.37
C ALA A 124 4.86 -14.53 12.58
N ILE A 125 3.85 -15.05 11.89
CA ILE A 125 2.85 -14.26 11.15
C ILE A 125 2.18 -13.23 12.08
N GLY A 126 2.09 -12.00 11.60
CA GLY A 126 1.49 -10.84 12.26
C GLY A 126 2.49 -9.99 13.06
N THR A 127 3.76 -10.38 13.14
CA THR A 127 4.78 -9.64 13.91
C THR A 127 5.51 -8.57 13.09
N SER A 128 5.53 -8.69 11.77
CA SER A 128 6.16 -7.73 10.86
C SER A 128 5.34 -7.57 9.57
N ALA A 129 5.68 -6.57 8.75
CA ALA A 129 5.08 -6.39 7.43
C ALA A 129 5.51 -7.49 6.46
N TRP A 130 6.80 -7.83 6.49
CA TRP A 130 7.44 -8.79 5.62
C TRP A 130 8.18 -9.84 6.43
N TYR A 131 8.19 -11.06 5.92
CA TYR A 131 9.00 -12.15 6.42
C TYR A 131 10.21 -12.30 5.51
N TYR A 132 11.37 -12.48 6.10
CA TYR A 132 12.58 -12.77 5.37
C TYR A 132 13.42 -13.83 6.08
N ASP A 133 13.88 -14.82 5.31
CA ASP A 133 14.82 -15.85 5.74
C ASP A 133 16.14 -15.67 4.98
N ASP A 134 17.22 -15.40 5.71
CA ASP A 134 18.55 -15.15 5.15
C ASP A 134 19.30 -16.42 4.74
N PHE A 135 18.83 -17.60 5.15
CA PHE A 135 19.39 -18.88 4.71
C PHE A 135 18.77 -19.35 3.40
N THR A 136 17.47 -19.17 3.21
CA THR A 136 16.77 -19.61 2.00
C THR A 136 16.59 -18.51 0.96
N GLY A 137 16.63 -17.25 1.38
CA GLY A 137 16.28 -16.09 0.57
C GLY A 137 14.77 -15.88 0.42
N ASP A 138 13.95 -16.62 1.16
CA ASP A 138 12.49 -16.53 1.06
C ASP A 138 12.00 -15.19 1.58
N PHE A 139 11.28 -14.47 0.71
CA PHE A 139 10.66 -13.20 1.06
C PHE A 139 9.14 -13.31 0.88
N LEU A 140 8.39 -13.18 1.97
CA LEU A 140 6.94 -13.42 2.04
C LEU A 140 6.23 -12.25 2.72
N ALA A 141 4.93 -12.14 2.50
CA ALA A 141 4.10 -11.24 3.29
C ALA A 141 3.88 -11.86 4.68
N ASN A 142 4.05 -11.07 5.75
CA ASN A 142 3.95 -11.58 7.12
C ASN A 142 2.72 -11.03 7.87
N ASP A 143 1.72 -10.51 7.15
CA ASP A 143 0.53 -9.92 7.75
C ASP A 143 -0.58 -10.94 8.03
N SER A 144 -0.67 -12.02 7.25
CA SER A 144 -1.69 -13.06 7.40
C SER A 144 -1.24 -14.38 6.77
N ALA A 145 -1.91 -15.48 7.14
CA ALA A 145 -1.64 -16.79 6.53
C ALA A 145 -2.05 -16.86 5.04
N GLU A 146 -3.03 -16.06 4.62
CA GLU A 146 -3.47 -16.00 3.23
C GLU A 146 -2.44 -15.32 2.33
N THR A 147 -1.88 -14.20 2.78
CA THR A 147 -0.90 -13.43 2.01
C THR A 147 0.49 -14.05 2.05
N ALA A 148 0.82 -14.83 3.08
CA ALA A 148 2.06 -15.59 3.17
C ALA A 148 2.18 -16.67 2.06
N ALA A 149 1.08 -17.08 1.44
CA ALA A 149 1.06 -18.07 0.36
C ALA A 149 1.29 -17.49 -1.04
N TYR A 150 1.49 -16.17 -1.19
CA TYR A 150 1.78 -15.49 -2.46
C TYR A 150 3.27 -15.59 -2.85
#